data_AF-A0A7M7SX24-F1
#
_entry.id   AF-A0A7M7SX24-F1
#
_cell.length_a   1.000
_cell.length_b   1.000
_cell.length_c   1.000
_cell.angle_alpha   90.00
_cell.angle_beta   90.00
_cell.angle_gamma   90.00
#
_symmetry.space_group_name_H-M   'P 1'
#
loop_
_entity.id
_entity.type
_entity.pdbx_description
1 polymer ?
#
loop_
_entity_poly.entity_id
_entity_poly.type
_entity_poly.pdbx_seq_one_letter_code
_entity_poly.pdbx_strand_id
1 'polypeptide(L)'
;MYVCKLCNHSSGSLKRFSEHFSVHRNVMNFDFPCGVPGCNRTFRNYSSFKTHVHRDHQPFSRKKDAQFFCVSTWNCPLCAVKCEEIHDILSHLRVHIKHGVEIRCPFANCKKRFSVRSSFASHISRVHNKLDQIQLDSTSSETGTVLTESAQENNQEFPGRLHSSDEESVTDDEVDVSADSFKHSLSLFYLKLEAKLLLPNSTIQEIIDTVQDIHALSQQNLIPKLKKKLEGIGITDDEVTNVLTLFKSEDLFSASNCKEFRSESTRKSHFKAVFDYVSPTEIYLGEDQFGKQRFCQYIKIQDTLKALFKQNSFIKDYKETHKAQPALQRTILRDVYDGRAFPKDEPLHSGH
;
A
#
# COMPACT_ATOMS: atom_id res chain seq x y z
N MET A 1 -0.70 -0.07 -22.06
CA MET A 1 -1.11 1.19 -21.42
C MET A 1 -1.90 0.84 -20.17
N TYR A 2 -1.48 1.35 -19.01
CA TYR A 2 -2.10 1.08 -17.71
C TYR A 2 -3.10 2.21 -17.40
N VAL A 3 -4.36 1.89 -17.10
CA VAL A 3 -5.42 2.87 -16.88
C VAL A 3 -5.98 2.72 -15.47
N CYS A 4 -6.07 3.83 -14.74
CA CYS A 4 -6.63 3.85 -13.40
C CYS A 4 -8.15 3.70 -13.48
N LYS A 5 -8.74 2.87 -12.62
CA LYS A 5 -10.20 2.67 -12.57
C LYS A 5 -10.92 3.70 -11.68
N LEU A 6 -10.17 4.50 -10.91
CA LEU A 6 -10.71 5.50 -9.99
C LEU A 6 -10.63 6.92 -10.54
N CYS A 7 -9.74 7.18 -11.50
CA CYS A 7 -9.58 8.49 -12.12
C CYS A 7 -9.14 8.32 -13.57
N ASN A 8 -9.13 9.42 -14.33
CA ASN A 8 -8.74 9.41 -15.75
C ASN A 8 -7.22 9.31 -15.98
N HIS A 9 -6.44 8.92 -14.96
CA HIS A 9 -5.00 8.76 -15.12
C HIS A 9 -4.66 7.49 -15.90
N SER A 10 -3.80 7.64 -16.91
CA SER A 10 -3.27 6.54 -17.70
C SER A 10 -1.76 6.71 -17.88
N SER A 11 -1.00 5.61 -17.79
CA SER A 11 0.44 5.64 -17.94
C SER A 11 0.95 4.51 -18.84
N GLY A 12 2.02 4.79 -19.59
CA GLY A 12 2.77 3.77 -20.34
C GLY A 12 3.66 2.90 -19.44
N SER A 13 4.02 3.39 -18.23
CA SER A 13 4.96 2.73 -17.32
C SER A 13 4.24 2.10 -16.13
N LEU A 14 4.58 0.84 -15.83
CA LEU A 14 4.07 0.13 -14.66
C LEU A 14 4.52 0.79 -13.35
N LYS A 15 5.76 1.31 -13.32
CA LYS A 15 6.31 2.01 -12.15
C LYS A 15 5.48 3.26 -11.83
N ARG A 16 5.23 4.11 -12.83
CA ARG A 16 4.41 5.32 -12.69
C ARG A 16 2.97 4.99 -12.30
N PHE A 17 2.39 3.95 -12.91
CA PHE A 17 1.07 3.47 -12.54
C PHE A 17 1.00 2.97 -11.08
N SER A 18 2.03 2.27 -10.61
CA SER A 18 2.14 1.83 -9.22
C SER A 18 2.34 2.99 -8.23
N GLU A 19 3.08 4.02 -8.62
CA GLU A 19 3.28 5.22 -7.81
C GLU A 19 1.99 6.03 -7.71
N HIS A 20 1.27 6.23 -8.81
CA HIS A 20 -0.04 6.90 -8.84
C HIS A 20 -1.04 6.33 -7.82
N PHE A 21 -1.05 5.01 -7.59
CA PHE A 21 -1.94 4.39 -6.60
C PHE A 21 -1.71 4.87 -5.15
N SER A 22 -0.59 5.53 -4.83
CA SER A 22 -0.40 6.14 -3.52
C SER A 22 -1.45 7.21 -3.22
N VAL A 23 -1.95 7.90 -4.25
CA VAL A 23 -3.03 8.91 -4.15
C VAL A 23 -4.34 8.26 -3.71
N HIS A 24 -4.56 7.00 -4.07
CA HIS A 24 -5.76 6.25 -3.71
C HIS A 24 -5.61 5.44 -2.42
N ARG A 25 -4.46 5.51 -1.73
CA ARG A 25 -4.13 4.70 -0.55
C ARG A 25 -5.17 4.83 0.58
N ASN A 26 -5.80 5.99 0.69
CA ASN A 26 -6.75 6.29 1.75
C ASN A 26 -8.22 6.11 1.32
N VAL A 27 -8.48 5.72 0.07
CA VAL A 27 -9.83 5.37 -0.39
C VAL A 27 -10.29 4.11 0.35
N MET A 28 -11.49 4.17 0.94
CA MET A 28 -12.04 3.07 1.74
C MET A 28 -12.49 1.92 0.84
N ASN A 29 -12.28 0.68 1.33
CA ASN A 29 -12.71 -0.56 0.68
C ASN A 29 -12.26 -0.72 -0.79
N PHE A 30 -11.17 -0.04 -1.17
CA PHE A 30 -10.60 -0.18 -2.49
C PHE A 30 -9.54 -1.29 -2.50
N ASP A 31 -9.77 -2.29 -3.35
CA ASP A 31 -8.73 -3.25 -3.70
C ASP A 31 -7.82 -2.65 -4.77
N PHE A 32 -6.51 -2.84 -4.63
CA PHE A 32 -5.48 -2.47 -5.60
C PHE A 32 -5.29 -3.63 -6.58
N PRO A 33 -5.89 -3.61 -7.79
CA PRO A 33 -5.65 -4.64 -8.80
C PRO A 33 -4.27 -4.47 -9.44
N CYS A 34 -3.61 -5.59 -9.74
CA CYS A 34 -2.44 -5.54 -10.60
C CYS A 34 -2.85 -5.08 -12.01
N GLY A 35 -2.16 -4.07 -12.55
CA GLY A 35 -2.41 -3.53 -13.89
C GLY A 35 -1.73 -4.31 -15.02
N VAL A 36 -0.88 -5.29 -14.69
CA VAL A 36 -0.08 -6.05 -15.67
C VAL A 36 -0.98 -7.02 -16.45
N PRO A 37 -0.99 -6.97 -17.80
CA PRO A 37 -1.72 -7.94 -18.61
C PRO A 37 -1.35 -9.37 -18.23
N GLY A 38 -2.35 -10.17 -17.82
CA GLY A 38 -2.16 -11.56 -17.39
C GLY A 38 -1.96 -11.76 -15.88
N CYS A 39 -1.86 -10.69 -15.07
CA CYS A 39 -1.83 -10.80 -13.62
C CYS A 39 -3.21 -10.50 -13.01
N ASN A 40 -3.85 -11.52 -12.41
CA ASN A 40 -5.19 -11.40 -11.82
C ASN A 40 -5.17 -11.11 -10.31
N ARG A 41 -4.02 -10.72 -9.74
CA ARG A 41 -3.89 -10.50 -8.30
C ARG A 41 -4.49 -9.15 -7.89
N THR A 42 -5.19 -9.14 -6.75
CA THR A 42 -5.74 -7.96 -6.10
C THR A 42 -5.24 -7.91 -4.65
N PHE A 43 -5.09 -6.69 -4.12
CA PHE A 43 -4.54 -6.48 -2.78
C PHE A 43 -5.38 -5.48 -2.00
N ARG A 44 -5.61 -5.74 -0.70
CA ARG A 44 -6.33 -4.80 0.18
C ARG A 44 -5.49 -3.61 0.64
N ASN A 45 -4.17 -3.74 0.60
CA ASN A 45 -3.24 -2.78 1.17
C ASN A 45 -2.23 -2.31 0.11
N TYR A 46 -2.03 -0.99 0.01
CA TYR A 46 -1.06 -0.39 -0.92
C TYR A 46 0.36 -0.95 -0.75
N SER A 47 0.81 -1.19 0.48
CA SER A 47 2.14 -1.77 0.73
C SER A 47 2.29 -3.17 0.12
N SER A 48 1.26 -4.02 0.25
CA SER A 48 1.26 -5.36 -0.32
C SER A 48 1.23 -5.34 -1.84
N PHE A 49 0.44 -4.43 -2.42
CA PHE A 49 0.45 -4.16 -3.86
C PHE A 49 1.83 -3.69 -4.35
N LYS A 50 2.43 -2.69 -3.69
CA LYS A 50 3.75 -2.17 -4.06
C LYS A 50 4.82 -3.26 -3.99
N THR A 51 4.81 -4.08 -2.95
CA THR A 51 5.72 -5.23 -2.83
C THR A 51 5.48 -6.27 -3.92
N HIS A 52 4.24 -6.58 -4.27
CA HIS A 52 3.92 -7.48 -5.38
C HIS A 52 4.44 -6.94 -6.72
N VAL A 53 4.13 -5.69 -7.05
CA VAL A 53 4.60 -5.05 -8.29
C VAL A 53 6.12 -5.05 -8.34
N HIS A 54 6.79 -4.72 -7.23
CA HIS A 54 8.24 -4.73 -7.17
C HIS A 54 8.85 -6.12 -7.30
N ARG A 55 8.26 -7.16 -6.70
CA ARG A 55 8.83 -8.51 -6.70
C ARG A 55 8.50 -9.32 -7.95
N ASP A 56 7.26 -9.23 -8.42
CA ASP A 56 6.73 -10.10 -9.46
C ASP A 56 6.73 -9.42 -10.83
N HIS A 57 6.87 -8.10 -10.87
CA HIS A 57 6.80 -7.28 -12.08
C HIS A 57 7.87 -6.19 -12.18
N GLN A 58 8.91 -6.22 -11.33
CA GLN A 58 10.12 -5.48 -11.68
C GLN A 58 10.56 -5.96 -13.07
N PRO A 59 10.97 -5.06 -13.96
CA PRO A 59 11.75 -5.48 -15.11
C PRO A 59 13.02 -6.11 -14.52
N PHE A 60 13.07 -7.44 -14.46
CA PHE A 60 14.32 -8.13 -14.67
C PHE A 60 14.79 -7.57 -16.00
N SER A 61 15.80 -6.70 -15.95
CA SER A 61 16.64 -6.42 -17.10
C SER A 61 17.22 -7.78 -17.48
N ARG A 62 16.48 -8.52 -18.32
CA ARG A 62 17.00 -9.68 -19.02
C ARG A 62 18.09 -9.08 -19.89
N LYS A 63 19.31 -9.11 -19.40
CA LYS A 63 20.48 -9.19 -20.26
C LYS A 63 20.16 -10.33 -21.23
N LYS A 64 19.76 -9.97 -22.45
CA LYS A 64 20.10 -10.81 -23.59
C LYS A 64 21.62 -10.84 -23.57
N ASP A 65 22.18 -11.98 -23.18
CA ASP A 65 23.26 -12.62 -23.91
C ASP A 65 23.67 -13.93 -23.22
N ALA A 66 24.03 -14.89 -24.08
CA ALA A 66 24.76 -16.14 -23.83
C ALA A 66 24.03 -17.28 -23.08
N GLN A 67 23.28 -18.05 -23.87
CA GLN A 67 23.43 -19.51 -24.00
C GLN A 67 24.49 -20.17 -23.08
N PHE A 68 24.04 -20.80 -21.99
CA PHE A 68 24.75 -21.92 -21.36
C PHE A 68 23.73 -22.96 -20.87
N PHE A 69 23.63 -24.06 -21.62
CA PHE A 69 23.00 -25.30 -21.19
C PHE A 69 24.00 -26.02 -20.26
N CYS A 70 23.71 -26.13 -18.97
CA CYS A 70 24.27 -27.17 -18.12
C CYS A 70 23.19 -27.66 -17.15
N VAL A 71 22.50 -28.75 -17.54
CA VAL A 71 21.48 -29.40 -16.70
C VAL A 71 22.19 -30.05 -15.52
N SER A 72 22.31 -29.31 -14.41
CA SER A 72 22.78 -29.85 -13.13
C SER A 72 21.53 -30.21 -12.31
N THR A 73 21.17 -31.50 -12.30
CA THR A 73 20.07 -32.00 -11.47
C THR A 73 20.49 -32.04 -9.99
N TRP A 74 19.69 -31.43 -9.13
CA TRP A 74 19.88 -31.40 -7.68
C TRP A 74 19.37 -32.68 -7.04
N ASN A 75 20.27 -33.50 -6.50
CA ASN A 75 19.90 -34.75 -5.83
C ASN A 75 19.66 -34.53 -4.33
N CYS A 76 18.60 -35.10 -3.79
CA CYS A 76 18.39 -35.12 -2.35
C CYS A 76 19.34 -36.13 -1.68
N PRO A 77 20.08 -35.74 -0.62
CA PRO A 77 20.99 -36.66 0.08
C PRO A 77 20.25 -37.67 0.99
N LEU A 78 18.93 -37.53 1.16
CA LEU A 78 18.13 -38.33 2.09
C LEU A 78 17.09 -39.22 1.40
N CYS A 79 16.85 -39.03 0.09
CA CYS A 79 15.92 -39.86 -0.68
C CYS A 79 16.24 -39.79 -2.17
N ALA A 80 15.60 -40.64 -2.98
CA ALA A 80 15.83 -40.74 -4.42
C ALA A 80 15.23 -39.58 -5.26
N VAL A 81 14.77 -38.49 -4.63
CA VAL A 81 14.18 -37.35 -5.34
C VAL A 81 15.28 -36.51 -5.98
N LYS A 82 15.10 -36.23 -7.28
CA LYS A 82 15.93 -35.31 -8.06
C LYS A 82 15.09 -34.09 -8.44
N CYS A 83 15.66 -32.91 -8.32
CA CYS A 83 15.03 -31.64 -8.64
C CYS A 83 15.81 -30.93 -9.75
N GLU A 84 15.10 -30.26 -10.64
CA GLU A 84 15.73 -29.50 -11.74
C GLU A 84 16.19 -28.12 -11.24
N GLU A 85 15.45 -27.53 -10.30
CA GLU A 85 15.75 -26.20 -9.75
C GLU A 85 16.19 -26.25 -8.28
N ILE A 86 17.02 -25.27 -7.90
CA ILE A 86 17.47 -25.11 -6.52
C ILE A 86 16.31 -24.79 -5.56
N HIS A 87 15.29 -24.07 -6.03
CA HIS A 87 14.12 -23.76 -5.22
C HIS A 87 13.35 -25.04 -4.85
N ASP A 88 13.26 -26.00 -5.77
CA ASP A 88 12.55 -27.26 -5.57
C ASP A 88 13.25 -28.15 -4.56
N ILE A 89 14.59 -28.27 -4.64
CA ILE A 89 15.33 -29.04 -3.63
C ILE A 89 15.26 -28.40 -2.24
N LEU A 90 15.27 -27.07 -2.15
CA LEU A 90 15.12 -26.35 -0.88
C LEU A 90 13.71 -26.49 -0.29
N SER A 91 12.67 -26.54 -1.13
CA SER A 91 11.30 -26.82 -0.71
C SER A 91 11.15 -28.25 -0.22
N HIS A 92 11.69 -29.21 -0.99
CA HIS A 92 11.71 -30.62 -0.66
C HIS A 92 12.41 -30.90 0.67
N LEU A 93 13.59 -30.30 0.91
CA LEU A 93 14.33 -30.47 2.17
C LEU A 93 13.55 -29.98 3.41
N ARG A 94 12.68 -28.96 3.26
CA ARG A 94 11.80 -28.53 4.36
C ARG A 94 10.75 -29.58 4.72
N VAL A 95 10.44 -30.52 3.81
CA VAL A 95 9.54 -31.65 4.09
C VAL A 95 10.23 -32.64 5.02
N HIS A 96 11.52 -32.94 4.83
CA HIS A 96 12.30 -33.79 5.75
C HIS A 96 12.37 -33.19 7.16
N ILE A 97 12.63 -31.88 7.26
CA ILE A 97 12.59 -31.17 8.55
C ILE A 97 11.21 -31.29 9.22
N LYS A 98 10.13 -31.19 8.43
CA LYS A 98 8.75 -31.33 8.96
C LYS A 98 8.50 -32.73 9.55
N HIS A 99 9.15 -33.76 9.00
CA HIS A 99 9.08 -35.13 9.51
C HIS A 99 10.10 -35.42 10.62
N GLY A 100 10.73 -34.37 11.18
CA GLY A 100 11.68 -34.50 12.29
C GLY A 100 13.07 -34.96 11.88
N VAL A 101 13.38 -35.00 10.58
CA VAL A 101 14.68 -35.42 10.07
C VAL A 101 15.62 -34.21 10.00
N GLU A 102 16.78 -34.33 10.65
CA GLU A 102 17.82 -33.31 10.57
C GLU A 102 18.49 -33.35 9.20
N ILE A 103 18.57 -32.19 8.54
CA ILE A 103 19.14 -32.08 7.19
C ILE A 103 20.45 -31.28 7.20
N ARG A 104 21.33 -31.53 6.22
CA ARG A 104 22.50 -30.69 5.94
C ARG A 104 22.16 -29.65 4.88
N CYS A 105 22.80 -28.48 4.96
CA CYS A 105 22.74 -27.51 3.87
C CYS A 105 23.26 -28.11 2.55
N PRO A 106 22.52 -28.00 1.43
CA PRO A 106 22.91 -28.61 0.15
C PRO A 106 23.98 -27.81 -0.62
N PHE A 107 24.34 -26.61 -0.15
CA PHE A 107 25.35 -25.78 -0.80
C PHE A 107 26.77 -26.29 -0.51
N ALA A 108 27.61 -26.32 -1.54
CA ALA A 108 29.02 -26.64 -1.41
C ALA A 108 29.68 -25.74 -0.35
N ASN A 109 30.59 -26.32 0.44
CA ASN A 109 31.28 -25.66 1.56
C ASN A 109 30.39 -25.21 2.74
N CYS A 110 29.08 -25.49 2.74
CA CYS A 110 28.23 -25.24 3.89
C CYS A 110 28.04 -26.49 4.76
N LYS A 111 28.68 -26.52 5.93
CA LYS A 111 28.62 -27.67 6.86
C LYS A 111 27.47 -27.59 7.87
N LYS A 112 26.60 -26.58 7.80
CA LYS A 112 25.51 -26.35 8.77
C LYS A 112 24.41 -27.41 8.64
N ARG A 113 23.86 -27.83 9.79
CA ARG A 113 22.77 -28.82 9.93
C ARG A 113 21.55 -28.15 10.56
N PHE A 114 20.36 -28.64 10.22
CA PHE A 114 19.10 -28.04 10.63
C PHE A 114 18.05 -29.10 10.93
N SER A 115 17.49 -29.05 12.13
CA SER A 115 16.31 -29.81 12.57
C SER A 115 15.05 -28.94 12.67
N VAL A 116 15.18 -27.61 12.47
CA VAL A 116 14.09 -26.63 12.59
C VAL A 116 13.94 -25.83 11.31
N ARG A 117 12.69 -25.71 10.83
CA ARG A 117 12.36 -25.14 9.52
C ARG A 117 12.72 -23.65 9.41
N SER A 118 12.46 -22.87 10.46
CA SER A 118 12.77 -21.44 10.50
C SER A 118 14.28 -21.21 10.43
N SER A 119 15.07 -21.96 11.21
CA SER A 119 16.53 -21.89 11.21
C SER A 119 17.13 -22.18 9.83
N PHE A 120 16.59 -23.19 9.13
CA PHE A 120 17.00 -23.49 7.77
C PHE A 120 16.66 -22.35 6.79
N ALA A 121 15.42 -21.84 6.83
CA ALA A 121 15.00 -20.75 5.94
C ALA A 121 15.80 -19.46 6.16
N SER A 122 16.06 -19.10 7.43
CA SER A 122 16.88 -17.94 7.79
C SER A 122 18.33 -18.10 7.36
N HIS A 123 18.89 -19.30 7.49
CA HIS A 123 20.25 -19.58 7.02
C HIS A 123 20.38 -19.38 5.50
N ILE A 124 19.48 -19.97 4.71
CA ILE A 124 19.50 -19.82 3.25
C ILE A 124 19.40 -18.34 2.86
N SER A 125 18.46 -17.61 3.46
CA SER A 125 18.25 -16.19 3.15
C SER A 125 19.42 -15.29 3.55
N ARG A 126 20.22 -15.66 4.55
CA ARG A 126 21.32 -14.82 5.06
C ARG A 126 22.67 -15.18 4.44
N VAL A 127 22.91 -16.46 4.19
CA VAL A 127 24.21 -16.99 3.75
C VAL A 127 24.24 -17.24 2.24
N HIS A 128 23.11 -17.60 1.65
CA HIS A 128 23.00 -17.98 0.24
C HIS A 128 22.02 -17.08 -0.53
N ASN A 129 21.89 -15.81 -0.14
CA ASN A 129 20.97 -14.84 -0.76
C ASN A 129 21.36 -14.47 -2.21
N LYS A 130 22.63 -14.66 -2.58
CA LYS A 130 23.16 -14.39 -3.92
C LYS A 130 23.43 -15.74 -4.59
N LEU A 131 22.45 -16.23 -5.32
CA LEU A 131 22.38 -17.61 -5.80
C LEU A 131 23.17 -17.92 -7.08
N ASP A 132 24.04 -17.03 -7.55
CA ASP A 132 24.71 -17.18 -8.86
C ASP A 132 26.22 -17.43 -8.81
N GLN A 133 26.81 -17.70 -7.64
CA GLN A 133 28.23 -18.05 -7.57
C GLN A 133 28.46 -19.19 -6.59
N ILE A 134 28.66 -20.40 -7.12
CA ILE A 134 29.77 -21.32 -6.83
C ILE A 134 29.47 -22.68 -7.46
N GLN A 135 30.44 -23.17 -8.22
CA GLN A 135 30.41 -24.40 -8.99
C GLN A 135 30.31 -25.67 -8.12
N LEU A 136 29.65 -26.68 -8.68
CA LEU A 136 29.67 -28.07 -8.25
C LEU A 136 31.03 -28.69 -8.59
N ASP A 137 31.62 -29.44 -7.66
CA ASP A 137 32.39 -30.60 -8.08
C ASP A 137 31.96 -31.85 -7.30
N SER A 138 32.04 -32.95 -8.02
CA SER A 138 31.55 -34.27 -7.67
C SER A 138 32.57 -35.00 -6.77
N THR A 139 32.14 -36.14 -6.23
CA THR A 139 32.95 -37.22 -5.61
C THR A 139 33.32 -37.15 -4.11
N SER A 140 32.59 -37.98 -3.36
CA SER A 140 33.03 -39.03 -2.39
C SER A 140 33.84 -38.71 -1.11
N SER A 141 33.22 -39.11 0.01
CA SER A 141 33.72 -39.94 1.13
C SER A 141 34.79 -39.40 2.11
N GLU A 142 34.37 -39.23 3.37
CA GLU A 142 34.89 -39.91 4.59
C GLU A 142 34.86 -39.06 5.88
N THR A 143 34.17 -39.63 6.87
CA THR A 143 34.36 -39.67 8.34
C THR A 143 34.94 -38.49 9.15
N GLY A 144 34.29 -38.18 10.28
CA GLY A 144 35.02 -37.82 11.52
C GLY A 144 34.50 -36.63 12.35
N THR A 145 33.72 -36.94 13.40
CA THR A 145 33.96 -36.52 14.81
C THR A 145 33.71 -35.06 15.30
N VAL A 146 32.61 -34.93 16.09
CA VAL A 146 32.41 -34.33 17.45
C VAL A 146 32.65 -32.82 17.74
N LEU A 147 31.75 -32.32 18.62
CA LEU A 147 31.74 -31.11 19.51
C LEU A 147 30.87 -29.94 19.01
N THR A 148 29.64 -29.77 19.53
CA THR A 148 29.21 -29.07 20.76
C THR A 148 29.71 -27.62 20.87
N GLU A 149 28.82 -26.64 20.70
CA GLU A 149 28.46 -25.67 21.75
C GLU A 149 27.35 -24.71 21.29
N SER A 150 26.65 -24.23 22.32
CA SER A 150 25.33 -23.60 22.36
C SER A 150 25.37 -22.07 22.27
N ALA A 151 24.17 -21.47 22.46
CA ALA A 151 23.86 -20.09 22.83
C ALA A 151 23.58 -19.12 21.66
N GLN A 152 22.32 -18.67 21.51
CA GLN A 152 21.75 -17.42 22.07
C GLN A 152 22.43 -16.19 21.45
N GLU A 153 21.77 -15.12 21.03
CA GLU A 153 20.39 -14.67 21.16
C GLU A 153 20.20 -13.54 20.13
N ASN A 154 18.95 -13.12 20.03
CA ASN A 154 18.53 -11.72 19.89
C ASN A 154 18.04 -11.22 18.53
N ASN A 155 16.73 -10.95 18.56
CA ASN A 155 15.95 -10.26 17.57
C ASN A 155 16.08 -8.76 17.82
N GLN A 156 16.55 -8.02 16.82
CA GLN A 156 16.20 -6.61 16.66
C GLN A 156 15.90 -6.35 15.18
N GLU A 157 14.67 -5.90 14.93
CA GLU A 157 14.15 -5.47 13.63
C GLU A 157 14.54 -4.01 13.35
N PHE A 158 15.17 -3.81 12.17
CA PHE A 158 15.20 -2.65 11.25
C PHE A 158 15.61 -1.24 11.78
N PRO A 159 16.09 -0.27 10.94
CA PRO A 159 15.94 -0.18 9.48
C PRO A 159 17.12 0.36 8.64
N GLY A 160 17.04 0.13 7.32
CA GLY A 160 17.38 1.14 6.31
C GLY A 160 18.84 1.24 5.81
N ARG A 161 19.09 0.76 4.59
CA ARG A 161 20.10 1.23 3.61
C ARG A 161 19.94 0.38 2.32
N LEU A 162 20.08 0.85 1.08
CA LEU A 162 20.94 1.87 0.49
C LEU A 162 20.36 2.34 -0.84
N HIS A 163 20.64 3.60 -1.18
CA HIS A 163 20.84 4.05 -2.55
C HIS A 163 22.00 3.25 -3.18
N SER A 164 21.82 2.72 -4.39
CA SER A 164 22.91 2.67 -5.36
C SER A 164 22.42 3.37 -6.63
N SER A 165 23.12 4.47 -6.92
CA SER A 165 23.09 5.19 -8.18
C SER A 165 23.65 4.32 -9.28
N ASP A 166 22.85 4.07 -10.31
CA ASP A 166 23.32 3.79 -11.66
C ASP A 166 22.51 4.69 -12.60
N GLU A 167 23.24 5.52 -13.34
CA GLU A 167 22.70 6.39 -14.38
C GLU A 167 22.19 5.54 -15.54
N GLU A 168 20.87 5.39 -15.64
CA GLU A 168 20.23 5.13 -16.92
C GLU A 168 19.51 6.42 -17.34
N SER A 169 19.79 6.86 -18.57
CA SER A 169 19.08 7.93 -19.26
C SER A 169 17.61 7.53 -19.45
N VAL A 170 16.76 7.90 -18.50
CA VAL A 170 15.32 7.69 -18.60
C VAL A 170 14.70 8.98 -19.13
N THR A 171 14.02 8.89 -20.26
CA THR A 171 13.13 9.92 -20.77
C THR A 171 12.19 10.36 -19.66
N ASP A 172 12.36 11.62 -19.27
CA ASP A 172 11.60 12.30 -18.26
C ASP A 172 10.16 12.47 -18.75
N ASP A 173 9.26 11.61 -18.25
CA ASP A 173 7.85 11.99 -18.15
C ASP A 173 7.56 12.08 -16.65
N GLU A 174 7.40 13.28 -16.16
CA GLU A 174 7.08 13.51 -14.76
C GLU A 174 5.75 12.82 -14.41
N VAL A 175 5.67 12.22 -13.22
CA VAL A 175 4.37 11.77 -12.69
C VAL A 175 3.62 13.01 -12.27
N ASP A 176 2.85 13.60 -13.18
CA ASP A 176 2.02 14.77 -12.88
C ASP A 176 0.88 14.37 -11.94
N VAL A 177 1.12 14.53 -10.64
CA VAL A 177 0.10 14.42 -9.60
C VAL A 177 -0.60 15.78 -9.54
N SER A 178 -1.80 15.87 -10.11
CA SER A 178 -2.54 17.13 -10.08
C SER A 178 -2.76 17.62 -8.65
N ALA A 179 -2.69 18.95 -8.46
CA ALA A 179 -2.91 19.60 -7.17
C ALA A 179 -4.21 19.16 -6.50
N ASP A 180 -5.28 18.96 -7.29
CA ASP A 180 -6.57 18.48 -6.79
C ASP A 180 -6.52 17.02 -6.33
N SER A 181 -5.79 16.14 -7.03
CA SER A 181 -5.62 14.74 -6.63
C SER A 181 -4.83 14.63 -5.32
N PHE A 182 -3.77 15.44 -5.18
CA PHE A 182 -2.99 15.54 -3.95
C PHE A 182 -3.86 16.01 -2.78
N LYS A 183 -4.56 17.14 -2.97
CA LYS A 183 -5.47 17.73 -1.97
C LYS A 183 -6.54 16.74 -1.55
N HIS A 184 -7.20 16.06 -2.50
CA HIS A 184 -8.22 15.05 -2.21
C HIS A 184 -7.65 13.86 -1.40
N SER A 185 -6.45 13.38 -1.74
CA SER A 185 -5.76 12.33 -0.98
C SER A 185 -5.46 12.77 0.46
N LEU A 186 -5.04 14.02 0.64
CA LEU A 186 -4.80 14.62 1.95
C LEU A 186 -6.10 14.79 2.75
N SER A 187 -7.20 15.21 2.10
CA SER A 187 -8.53 15.27 2.71
C SER A 187 -8.96 13.91 3.27
N LEU A 188 -8.81 12.85 2.48
CA LEU A 188 -9.14 11.48 2.91
C LEU A 188 -8.26 11.02 4.06
N PHE A 189 -6.98 11.40 4.09
CA PHE A 189 -6.09 11.08 5.20
C PHE A 189 -6.57 11.74 6.50
N TYR A 190 -6.80 13.06 6.50
CA TYR A 190 -7.26 13.77 7.69
C TYR A 190 -8.66 13.32 8.13
N LEU A 191 -9.58 13.08 7.19
CA LEU A 191 -10.90 12.54 7.50
C LEU A 191 -10.80 11.13 8.10
N LYS A 192 -9.85 10.30 7.68
CA LYS A 192 -9.60 8.99 8.29
C LYS A 192 -9.09 9.11 9.72
N LEU A 193 -8.22 10.08 10.02
CA LEU A 193 -7.78 10.34 11.40
C LEU A 193 -8.97 10.70 12.31
N GLU A 194 -9.87 11.56 11.83
CA GLU A 194 -11.04 12.01 12.58
C GLU A 194 -12.13 10.92 12.69
N ALA A 195 -12.60 10.38 11.57
CA ALA A 195 -13.81 9.54 11.52
C ALA A 195 -13.54 8.04 11.72
N LYS A 196 -12.33 7.56 11.42
CA LYS A 196 -11.98 6.13 11.54
C LYS A 196 -11.10 5.84 12.76
N LEU A 197 -10.10 6.69 13.00
CA LEU A 197 -9.19 6.54 14.14
C LEU A 197 -9.66 7.30 15.38
N LEU A 198 -10.74 8.10 15.25
CA LEU A 198 -11.39 8.81 16.36
C LEU A 198 -10.42 9.71 17.14
N LEU A 199 -9.43 10.29 16.44
CA LEU A 199 -8.47 11.19 17.08
C LEU A 199 -9.14 12.54 17.40
N PRO A 200 -8.86 13.14 18.58
CA PRO A 200 -9.31 14.49 18.89
C PRO A 200 -8.80 15.50 17.85
N ASN A 201 -9.62 16.53 17.55
CA ASN A 201 -9.24 17.57 16.59
C ASN A 201 -7.96 18.32 16.98
N SER A 202 -7.68 18.46 18.28
CA SER A 202 -6.42 18.99 18.80
C SER A 202 -5.22 18.12 18.43
N THR A 203 -5.34 16.80 18.61
CA THR A 203 -4.29 15.83 18.23
C THR A 203 -4.06 15.82 16.72
N ILE A 204 -5.13 15.90 15.92
CA ILE A 204 -4.98 16.00 14.45
C ILE A 204 -4.25 17.29 14.08
N GLN A 205 -4.58 18.42 14.71
CA GLN A 205 -3.89 19.68 14.47
C GLN A 205 -2.40 19.59 14.85
N GLU A 206 -2.07 19.00 16.00
CA GLU A 206 -0.68 18.79 16.42
C GLU A 206 0.11 17.93 15.42
N ILE A 207 -0.52 16.88 14.87
CA ILE A 207 0.09 16.07 13.79
C ILE A 207 0.33 16.91 12.55
N ILE A 208 -0.65 17.71 12.12
CA ILE A 208 -0.53 18.57 10.93
C ILE A 208 0.61 19.56 11.12
N ASP A 209 0.61 20.29 12.24
CA ASP A 209 1.61 21.32 12.54
C ASP A 209 3.01 20.70 12.64
N THR A 210 3.15 19.57 13.35
CA THR A 210 4.45 18.88 13.49
C THR A 210 4.99 18.40 12.14
N VAL A 211 4.15 17.80 11.29
CA VAL A 211 4.58 17.33 9.98
C VAL A 211 4.88 18.50 9.04
N GLN A 212 4.12 19.59 9.13
CA GLN A 212 4.36 20.84 8.41
C GLN A 212 5.70 21.47 8.80
N ASP A 213 6.04 21.48 10.08
CA ASP A 213 7.30 21.99 10.59
C ASP A 213 8.48 21.12 10.13
N ILE A 214 8.35 19.79 10.21
CA ILE A 214 9.38 18.86 9.71
C ILE A 214 9.59 19.06 8.20
N HIS A 215 8.51 19.22 7.43
CA HIS A 215 8.59 19.52 6.00
C HIS A 215 9.28 20.86 5.74
N ALA A 216 8.92 21.90 6.49
CA ALA A 216 9.54 23.22 6.38
C ALA A 216 11.05 23.17 6.71
N LEU A 217 11.45 22.44 7.75
CA LEU A 217 12.86 22.24 8.11
C LEU A 217 13.63 21.49 7.00
N SER A 218 13.00 20.47 6.40
CA SER A 218 13.56 19.77 5.24
C SER A 218 13.79 20.74 4.07
N GLN A 219 12.79 21.56 3.75
CA GLN A 219 12.88 22.56 2.68
C GLN A 219 13.94 23.63 2.97
N GLN A 220 14.04 24.11 4.22
CA GLN A 220 15.09 25.05 4.65
C GLN A 220 16.50 24.48 4.51
N ASN A 221 16.67 23.15 4.55
CA ASN A 221 17.94 22.49 4.33
C ASN A 221 18.24 22.28 2.84
N LEU A 222 17.23 21.91 2.05
CA LEU A 222 17.37 21.57 0.63
C LEU A 222 17.48 22.80 -0.27
N ILE A 223 16.64 23.81 -0.07
CA ILE A 223 16.57 25.01 -0.93
C ILE A 223 17.91 25.76 -1.01
N PRO A 224 18.64 26.01 0.10
CA PRO A 224 19.94 26.68 0.02
C PRO A 224 21.00 25.83 -0.70
N LYS A 225 20.93 24.51 -0.60
CA LYS A 225 21.84 23.60 -1.32
C LYS A 225 21.55 23.63 -2.82
N LEU A 226 20.27 23.65 -3.19
CA LEU A 226 19.84 23.81 -4.58
C LEU A 226 20.29 25.16 -5.13
N LYS A 227 20.07 26.26 -4.40
CA LYS A 227 20.55 27.61 -4.75
C LYS A 227 22.05 27.60 -5.09
N LYS A 228 22.89 27.12 -4.16
CA LYS A 228 24.35 27.03 -4.35
C LYS A 228 24.76 26.18 -5.54
N LYS A 229 24.01 25.10 -5.84
CA LYS A 229 24.30 24.24 -6.99
C LYS A 229 23.95 24.90 -8.30
N LEU A 230 22.82 25.60 -8.39
CA LEU A 230 22.42 26.33 -9.59
C LEU A 230 23.40 27.49 -9.88
N GLU A 231 23.76 28.27 -8.87
CA GLU A 231 24.80 29.30 -8.96
C GLU A 231 26.15 28.72 -9.42
N GLY A 232 26.54 27.56 -8.87
CA GLY A 232 27.79 26.88 -9.22
C GLY A 232 27.86 26.34 -10.66
N ILE A 233 26.72 26.19 -11.34
CA ILE A 233 26.63 25.80 -12.76
C ILE A 233 26.57 27.05 -13.68
N GLY A 234 26.58 28.25 -13.10
CA GLY A 234 26.63 29.52 -13.84
C GLY A 234 25.26 30.08 -14.22
N ILE A 235 24.18 29.62 -13.58
CA ILE A 235 22.84 30.21 -13.74
C ILE A 235 22.80 31.58 -13.02
N THR A 236 22.13 32.56 -13.62
CA THR A 236 22.07 33.92 -13.07
C THR A 236 21.25 33.96 -11.76
N ASP A 237 21.57 34.86 -10.83
CA ASP A 237 20.86 34.94 -9.53
C ASP A 237 19.36 35.24 -9.70
N ASP A 238 18.98 35.99 -10.74
CA ASP A 238 17.58 36.25 -11.09
C ASP A 238 16.85 34.96 -11.53
N GLU A 239 17.46 34.15 -12.41
CA GLU A 239 16.89 32.87 -12.82
C GLU A 239 16.82 31.87 -11.65
N VAL A 240 17.85 31.82 -10.81
CA VAL A 240 17.84 30.99 -9.60
C VAL A 240 16.70 31.42 -8.68
N THR A 241 16.51 32.72 -8.47
CA THR A 241 15.44 33.25 -7.63
C THR A 241 14.06 32.92 -8.19
N ASN A 242 13.87 33.00 -9.51
CA ASN A 242 12.63 32.60 -10.17
C ASN A 242 12.34 31.11 -9.98
N VAL A 243 13.32 30.23 -10.19
CA VAL A 243 13.18 28.77 -9.99
C VAL A 243 12.81 28.45 -8.55
N LEU A 244 13.48 29.06 -7.56
CA LEU A 244 13.19 28.81 -6.15
C LEU A 244 11.82 29.35 -5.73
N THR A 245 11.36 30.43 -6.35
CA THR A 245 10.03 31.00 -6.10
C THR A 245 8.95 30.07 -6.65
N LEU A 246 9.13 29.57 -7.88
CA LEU A 246 8.24 28.58 -8.48
C LEU A 246 8.17 27.32 -7.62
N PHE A 247 9.32 26.78 -7.24
CA PHE A 247 9.42 25.57 -6.41
C PHE A 247 8.68 25.71 -5.07
N LYS A 248 8.76 26.88 -4.43
CA LYS A 248 7.98 27.16 -3.20
C LYS A 248 6.49 27.30 -3.48
N SER A 249 6.12 27.90 -4.61
CA SER A 249 4.71 28.09 -4.97
C SER A 249 4.00 26.77 -5.33
N GLU A 250 4.76 25.78 -5.78
CA GLU A 250 4.28 24.43 -6.12
C GLU A 250 4.35 23.44 -4.94
N ASP A 251 4.66 23.91 -3.72
CA ASP A 251 4.58 23.08 -2.52
C ASP A 251 3.13 22.78 -2.14
N LEU A 252 2.57 21.74 -2.76
CA LEU A 252 1.18 21.32 -2.57
C LEU A 252 0.84 21.00 -1.10
N PHE A 253 1.81 20.50 -0.33
CA PHE A 253 1.60 20.15 1.08
C PHE A 253 1.39 21.40 1.91
N SER A 254 2.34 22.34 1.84
CA SER A 254 2.23 23.63 2.52
C SER A 254 1.03 24.44 2.05
N ALA A 255 0.78 24.49 0.74
CA ALA A 255 -0.34 25.21 0.17
C ALA A 255 -1.68 24.74 0.73
N SER A 256 -1.87 23.41 0.84
CA SER A 256 -3.10 22.81 1.36
C SER A 256 -3.26 23.03 2.87
N ASN A 257 -2.18 22.86 3.64
CA ASN A 257 -2.22 23.03 5.10
C ASN A 257 -2.31 24.49 5.54
N CYS A 258 -1.89 25.46 4.71
CA CYS A 258 -2.05 26.89 5.00
C CYS A 258 -3.44 27.44 4.61
N LYS A 259 -4.24 26.68 3.85
CA LYS A 259 -5.56 27.10 3.36
C LYS A 259 -6.66 26.16 3.85
N GLU A 260 -6.99 25.12 3.09
CA GLU A 260 -8.14 24.25 3.34
C GLU A 260 -7.99 23.49 4.66
N PHE A 261 -6.77 23.08 5.03
CA PHE A 261 -6.54 22.26 6.22
C PHE A 261 -5.93 22.98 7.41
N ARG A 262 -5.90 24.31 7.36
CA ARG A 262 -5.27 25.16 8.39
C ARG A 262 -5.84 24.95 9.79
N SER A 263 -7.16 24.80 9.91
CA SER A 263 -7.82 24.60 11.19
C SER A 263 -8.94 23.59 11.09
N GLU A 264 -9.45 23.13 12.23
CA GLU A 264 -10.63 22.27 12.30
C GLU A 264 -11.81 22.84 11.49
N SER A 265 -12.08 24.14 11.61
CA SER A 265 -13.20 24.80 10.93
C SER A 265 -13.03 24.76 9.40
N THR A 266 -11.83 25.07 8.90
CA THR A 266 -11.57 25.03 7.45
C THR A 266 -11.57 23.59 6.93
N ARG A 267 -11.00 22.64 7.68
CA ARG A 267 -11.03 21.20 7.34
C ARG A 267 -12.48 20.71 7.20
N LYS A 268 -13.32 20.96 8.21
CA LYS A 268 -14.72 20.55 8.19
C LYS A 268 -15.49 21.18 7.04
N SER A 269 -15.24 22.45 6.76
CA SER A 269 -15.85 23.14 5.62
C SER A 269 -15.43 22.52 4.29
N HIS A 270 -14.16 22.19 4.13
CA HIS A 270 -13.63 21.49 2.96
C HIS A 270 -14.24 20.09 2.81
N PHE A 271 -14.33 19.30 3.88
CA PHE A 271 -14.94 17.97 3.84
C PHE A 271 -16.40 18.03 3.39
N LYS A 272 -17.17 19.00 3.90
CA LYS A 272 -18.57 19.19 3.48
C LYS A 272 -18.72 19.60 2.02
N ALA A 273 -17.74 20.31 1.46
CA ALA A 273 -17.76 20.76 0.07
C ALA A 273 -17.33 19.66 -0.91
N VAL A 274 -16.38 18.81 -0.53
CA VAL A 274 -15.77 17.82 -1.43
C VAL A 274 -16.43 16.44 -1.35
N PHE A 275 -16.96 16.06 -0.19
CA PHE A 275 -17.65 14.80 0.00
C PHE A 275 -19.18 15.01 0.00
N ASP A 276 -19.94 13.99 -0.40
CA ASP A 276 -21.43 14.00 -0.38
C ASP A 276 -21.98 14.05 1.07
N TYR A 277 -21.74 15.15 1.76
CA TYR A 277 -22.13 15.38 3.14
C TYR A 277 -23.62 15.67 3.25
N VAL A 278 -24.29 15.03 4.21
CA VAL A 278 -25.69 15.27 4.53
C VAL A 278 -25.77 15.99 5.87
N SER A 279 -26.21 17.25 5.83
CA SER A 279 -26.35 18.08 7.03
C SER A 279 -27.42 17.52 7.98
N PRO A 280 -27.19 17.55 9.30
CA PRO A 280 -28.22 17.30 10.29
C PRO A 280 -29.39 18.29 10.13
N THR A 281 -30.60 17.81 10.35
CA THR A 281 -31.80 18.63 10.49
C THR A 281 -32.00 18.95 11.96
N GLU A 282 -32.18 20.23 12.27
CA GLU A 282 -32.40 20.71 13.63
C GLU A 282 -33.90 20.74 13.94
N ILE A 283 -34.25 20.27 15.14
CA ILE A 283 -35.60 20.34 15.70
C ILE A 283 -35.50 21.18 16.96
N TYR A 284 -36.18 22.32 16.97
CA TYR A 284 -36.24 23.19 18.14
C TYR A 284 -37.00 22.51 19.28
N LEU A 285 -36.40 22.46 20.47
CA LEU A 285 -36.94 21.79 21.66
C LEU A 285 -37.48 22.78 22.70
N GLY A 286 -37.32 24.09 22.50
CA GLY A 286 -37.63 25.12 23.49
C GLY A 286 -36.38 25.74 24.12
N GLU A 287 -36.59 26.49 25.21
CA GLU A 287 -35.51 27.14 25.98
C GLU A 287 -35.23 26.36 27.26
N ASP A 288 -33.98 26.36 27.71
CA ASP A 288 -33.63 25.83 29.03
C ASP A 288 -33.93 26.81 30.16
N GLN A 289 -33.64 26.39 31.39
CA GLN A 289 -33.80 27.19 32.60
C GLN A 289 -33.01 28.51 32.63
N PHE A 290 -32.10 28.74 31.67
CA PHE A 290 -31.30 29.95 31.51
C PHE A 290 -31.73 30.77 30.28
N GLY A 291 -32.86 30.44 29.64
CA GLY A 291 -33.34 31.09 28.43
C GLY A 291 -32.54 30.74 27.16
N LYS A 292 -31.71 29.69 27.20
CA LYS A 292 -30.93 29.27 26.04
C LYS A 292 -31.72 28.28 25.20
N GLN A 293 -31.92 28.61 23.94
CA GLN A 293 -32.56 27.73 22.96
C GLN A 293 -31.84 26.38 22.85
N ARG A 294 -32.63 25.30 22.86
CA ARG A 294 -32.18 23.91 22.75
C ARG A 294 -32.71 23.28 21.49
N PHE A 295 -31.90 22.44 20.86
CA PHE A 295 -32.20 21.78 19.60
C PHE A 295 -31.83 20.29 19.70
N CYS A 296 -32.66 19.44 19.11
CA CYS A 296 -32.31 18.06 18.76
C CYS A 296 -31.81 18.04 17.31
N GLN A 297 -30.84 17.19 17.00
CA GLN A 297 -30.32 17.04 15.65
C GLN A 297 -30.47 15.59 15.21
N TYR A 298 -30.94 15.37 13.98
CA TYR A 298 -30.96 14.05 13.35
C TYR A 298 -30.49 14.14 11.90
N ILE A 299 -29.95 13.04 11.37
CA ILE A 299 -29.54 12.93 9.97
C ILE A 299 -30.58 12.08 9.24
N LYS A 300 -31.12 12.58 8.12
CA LYS A 300 -32.10 11.86 7.31
C LYS A 300 -31.44 10.67 6.63
N ILE A 301 -31.71 9.46 7.13
CA ILE A 301 -31.16 8.20 6.60
C ILE A 301 -31.41 8.09 5.08
N GLN A 302 -32.59 8.49 4.61
CA GLN A 302 -32.93 8.47 3.19
C GLN A 302 -31.96 9.32 2.36
N ASP A 303 -31.58 10.50 2.84
CA ASP A 303 -30.67 11.39 2.11
C ASP A 303 -29.23 10.89 2.21
N THR A 304 -28.83 10.30 3.34
CA THR A 304 -27.54 9.60 3.49
C THR A 304 -27.43 8.43 2.50
N LEU A 305 -28.48 7.63 2.35
CA LEU A 305 -28.51 6.54 1.38
C LEU A 305 -28.44 7.07 -0.06
N LYS A 306 -29.24 8.10 -0.41
CA LYS A 306 -29.15 8.73 -1.73
C LYS A 306 -27.74 9.23 -2.04
N ALA A 307 -27.08 9.87 -1.08
CA ALA A 307 -25.69 10.31 -1.19
C ALA A 307 -24.74 9.13 -1.41
N LEU A 308 -24.87 8.04 -0.63
CA LEU A 308 -24.06 6.83 -0.77
C LEU A 308 -24.23 6.18 -2.16
N PHE A 309 -25.46 6.13 -2.68
CA PHE A 309 -25.78 5.60 -4.00
C PHE A 309 -25.35 6.48 -5.18
N LYS A 310 -24.74 7.66 -4.95
CA LYS A 310 -24.01 8.38 -6.00
C LYS A 310 -22.61 7.83 -6.23
N GLN A 311 -22.05 7.09 -5.26
CA GLN A 311 -20.68 6.59 -5.37
C GLN A 311 -20.62 5.34 -6.25
N ASN A 312 -19.91 5.44 -7.37
CA ASN A 312 -19.78 4.35 -8.35
C ASN A 312 -19.19 3.06 -7.75
N SER A 313 -18.25 3.18 -6.80
CA SER A 313 -17.69 2.05 -6.07
C SER A 313 -18.79 1.30 -5.30
N PHE A 314 -19.58 2.03 -4.52
CA PHE A 314 -20.69 1.45 -3.75
C PHE A 314 -21.74 0.81 -4.66
N ILE A 315 -22.16 1.48 -5.74
CA ILE A 315 -23.13 0.92 -6.70
C ILE A 315 -22.61 -0.40 -7.29
N LYS A 316 -21.31 -0.47 -7.59
CA LYS A 316 -20.70 -1.67 -8.15
C LYS A 316 -20.70 -2.80 -7.11
N ASP A 317 -20.23 -2.55 -5.90
CA ASP A 317 -20.19 -3.54 -4.82
C ASP A 317 -21.61 -4.02 -4.48
N TYR A 318 -22.57 -3.10 -4.45
CA TYR A 318 -23.98 -3.42 -4.31
C TYR A 318 -24.43 -4.37 -5.43
N LYS A 319 -24.19 -4.02 -6.71
CA LYS A 319 -24.59 -4.88 -7.84
C LYS A 319 -23.92 -6.25 -7.82
N GLU A 320 -22.63 -6.34 -7.47
CA GLU A 320 -21.92 -7.63 -7.42
C GLU A 320 -22.44 -8.51 -6.29
N THR A 321 -22.71 -7.94 -5.10
CA THR A 321 -23.32 -8.66 -3.98
C THR A 321 -24.71 -9.21 -4.34
N HIS A 322 -25.49 -8.45 -5.13
CA HIS A 322 -26.85 -8.83 -5.53
C HIS A 322 -26.91 -9.70 -6.79
N LYS A 323 -25.83 -9.80 -7.58
CA LYS A 323 -25.69 -10.78 -8.67
C LYS A 323 -25.32 -12.18 -8.17
N ALA A 324 -24.65 -12.27 -7.01
CA ALA A 324 -24.15 -13.53 -6.44
C ALA A 324 -25.23 -14.44 -5.84
N GLN A 325 -26.52 -14.16 -6.03
CA GLN A 325 -27.59 -15.09 -5.69
C GLN A 325 -27.95 -15.94 -6.93
N PRO A 326 -27.36 -17.14 -7.11
CA PRO A 326 -27.74 -18.00 -8.22
C PRO A 326 -29.22 -18.33 -8.14
N ALA A 327 -29.88 -18.31 -9.30
CA ALA A 327 -31.28 -18.70 -9.49
C ALA A 327 -31.52 -20.22 -9.28
N LEU A 328 -30.73 -20.88 -8.44
CA LEU A 328 -30.82 -22.32 -8.17
C LEU A 328 -31.47 -22.57 -6.81
N GLN A 329 -32.59 -23.31 -6.89
CA GLN A 329 -33.43 -23.86 -5.83
C GLN A 329 -34.42 -22.88 -5.16
N ARG A 330 -35.71 -23.16 -5.40
CA ARG A 330 -36.90 -22.51 -4.82
C ARG A 330 -37.06 -22.72 -3.30
N THR A 331 -36.08 -23.31 -2.63
CA THR A 331 -36.16 -23.73 -1.21
C THR A 331 -35.33 -22.88 -0.25
N ILE A 332 -34.58 -21.90 -0.74
CA ILE A 332 -33.76 -21.02 0.09
C ILE A 332 -34.52 -19.72 0.30
N LEU A 333 -34.74 -19.35 1.57
CA LEU A 333 -35.26 -18.04 1.95
C LEU A 333 -34.41 -16.95 1.29
N ARG A 334 -35.06 -16.04 0.57
CA ARG A 334 -34.41 -14.89 -0.06
C ARG A 334 -34.90 -13.63 0.62
N ASP A 335 -33.98 -12.72 0.83
CA ASP A 335 -34.31 -11.38 1.25
C ASP A 335 -35.04 -10.65 0.12
N VAL A 336 -36.13 -9.95 0.46
CA VAL A 336 -36.94 -9.15 -0.46
C VAL A 336 -36.48 -7.70 -0.34
N TYR A 337 -35.86 -7.17 -1.39
CA TYR A 337 -35.22 -5.83 -1.37
C TYR A 337 -35.91 -4.79 -2.27
N ASP A 338 -36.98 -5.15 -2.97
CA ASP A 338 -37.62 -4.29 -3.96
C ASP A 338 -38.64 -3.30 -3.38
N GLY A 339 -38.87 -3.37 -2.07
CA GLY A 339 -39.85 -2.55 -1.36
C GLY A 339 -41.31 -2.80 -1.79
N ARG A 340 -41.57 -3.74 -2.71
CA ARG A 340 -42.90 -4.00 -3.27
C ARG A 340 -43.79 -4.78 -2.32
N ALA A 341 -43.19 -5.43 -1.33
CA ALA A 341 -43.91 -6.11 -0.25
C ALA A 341 -44.45 -5.15 0.82
N PHE A 342 -44.02 -3.89 0.85
CA PHE A 342 -44.54 -2.88 1.76
C PHE A 342 -45.65 -2.06 1.07
N PRO A 343 -46.86 -2.00 1.64
CA PRO A 343 -47.90 -1.09 1.15
C PRO A 343 -47.36 0.34 1.14
N LYS A 344 -47.66 1.10 0.09
CA LYS A 344 -47.12 2.46 -0.14
C LYS A 344 -47.42 3.47 0.98
N ASP A 345 -48.35 3.16 1.89
CA ASP A 345 -48.94 4.11 2.83
C ASP A 345 -49.00 3.61 4.30
N GLU A 346 -48.29 2.54 4.67
CA GLU A 346 -48.20 2.16 6.10
C GLU A 346 -46.98 2.80 6.77
N PRO A 347 -47.17 3.76 7.70
CA PRO A 347 -46.06 4.24 8.52
C PRO A 347 -45.55 3.10 9.41
N LEU A 348 -44.26 2.79 9.28
CA LEU A 348 -43.55 1.76 10.08
C LEU A 348 -43.52 2.03 11.60
N HIS A 349 -44.16 3.11 12.06
CA HIS A 349 -44.29 3.47 13.47
C HIS A 349 -45.67 4.06 13.76
N SER A 350 -46.67 3.21 13.98
CA SER A 350 -47.77 3.55 14.87
C SER A 350 -47.26 3.36 16.31
N GLY A 351 -46.87 4.46 16.94
CA GLY A 351 -46.45 4.47 18.34
C GLY A 351 -47.54 3.91 19.25
N HIS A 352 -47.15 3.00 20.13
CA HIS A 352 -47.88 2.65 21.35
C HIS A 352 -47.37 3.48 22.52
#